data_AF-A0A838FIT6-F1
#
_entry.id   AF-A0A838FIT6-F1
#
_cell.length_a   1.000
_cell.length_b   1.000
_cell.length_c   1.000
_cell.angle_alpha   90.00
_cell.angle_beta   90.00
_cell.angle_gamma   90.00
#
_symmetry.space_group_name_H-M   'P 1'
#
loop_
_entity.id
_entity.type
_entity.pdbx_description
1 polymer ?
#
loop_
_entity_poly.entity_id
_entity_poly.type
_entity_poly.pdbx_seq_one_letter_code
_entity_poly.pdbx_strand_id
1 'polypeptide(L)'
;MPSKTSSPGGLDAEGRRFLDGRVCAGAIERVRGTPARAPIRVYVGLHSAPTIAERVRAALSELGRLGAFERRRIVVGSPTGLGWLNPTAVDAEEIMSAGDVATVVVQYAEERSWRSRRRVPVGRDTHRALLEALGERTGGDDRPELAVFAESLGAWAALSALGGPDDLDRLGVARGLWVGVPFDARDHQRRVVPTVPAQPDPRFGVFASAAELDAEPPGRRRALRFTFLTRRDDPVATFEGARVLYAPPRNRRAGEPWLPLVSALRSLRDIVRATDFAPGHLGATGHDYRGELAAAVRTAFGHEDVGAEELGRIESELLERERRRAAHHPRGSAA
;
A
#
# COMPACT_ATOMS: atom_id res chain seq x y z
N MET A 1 -6.77 29.40 17.74
CA MET A 1 -8.19 29.00 17.89
C MET A 1 -8.78 28.74 16.51
N PRO A 2 -9.56 27.66 16.26
CA PRO A 2 -9.96 26.62 17.19
C PRO A 2 -9.24 25.27 16.93
N SER A 3 -8.71 24.70 18.01
CA SER A 3 -8.40 23.28 18.15
C SER A 3 -9.65 22.45 17.94
N LYS A 4 -9.61 21.43 17.07
CA LYS A 4 -10.69 20.46 16.91
C LYS A 4 -10.18 19.03 17.07
N THR A 5 -10.60 18.47 18.21
CA THR A 5 -10.98 17.07 18.42
C THR A 5 -9.89 16.00 18.31
N SER A 6 -9.03 15.92 19.32
CA SER A 6 -8.46 14.64 19.75
C SER A 6 -9.59 13.77 20.29
N SER A 7 -9.89 12.65 19.64
CA SER A 7 -10.70 11.61 20.30
C SER A 7 -9.92 11.01 21.47
N PRO A 8 -10.61 10.46 22.47
CA PRO A 8 -9.96 9.74 23.55
C PRO A 8 -9.20 8.56 22.92
N GLY A 9 -7.87 8.58 22.95
CA GLY A 9 -7.02 7.52 22.39
C GLY A 9 -6.04 7.91 21.27
N GLY A 10 -5.83 9.19 20.97
CA GLY A 10 -4.77 9.62 20.02
C GLY A 10 -4.99 9.23 18.55
N LEU A 11 -6.17 8.70 18.20
CA LEU A 11 -6.55 8.34 16.84
C LEU A 11 -7.16 9.53 16.09
N ASP A 12 -6.60 9.80 14.91
CA ASP A 12 -7.13 10.76 13.95
C ASP A 12 -8.27 10.16 13.10
N ALA A 13 -8.74 10.90 12.10
CA ALA A 13 -9.84 10.46 11.25
C ALA A 13 -9.47 9.23 10.40
N GLU A 14 -8.23 9.16 9.89
CA GLU A 14 -7.79 8.03 9.08
C GLU A 14 -7.58 6.77 9.92
N GLY A 15 -7.04 6.89 11.13
CA GLY A 15 -6.94 5.77 12.07
C GLY A 15 -8.29 5.17 12.41
N ARG A 16 -9.32 6.01 12.67
CA ARG A 16 -10.70 5.51 12.90
C ARG A 16 -11.26 4.80 11.68
N ARG A 17 -11.15 5.41 10.50
CA ARG A 17 -11.62 4.79 9.25
C ARG A 17 -10.94 3.47 8.96
N PHE A 18 -9.63 3.37 9.21
CA PHE A 18 -8.89 2.13 9.04
C PHE A 18 -9.41 1.02 9.96
N LEU A 19 -9.64 1.33 11.24
CA LEU A 19 -10.16 0.37 12.22
C LEU A 19 -11.62 -0.02 11.97
N ASP A 20 -12.50 0.96 11.69
CA ASP A 20 -13.92 0.75 11.42
C ASP A 20 -14.16 0.02 10.09
N GLY A 21 -13.24 0.16 9.15
CA GLY A 21 -13.32 -0.41 7.80
C GLY A 21 -13.04 -1.91 7.72
N ARG A 22 -12.86 -2.63 8.84
CA ARG A 22 -12.57 -4.07 8.87
C ARG A 22 -13.67 -4.90 8.20
N VAL A 23 -13.29 -5.95 7.46
CA VAL A 23 -14.25 -6.94 6.94
C VAL A 23 -14.66 -7.87 8.09
N CYS A 24 -15.95 -7.99 8.40
CA CYS A 24 -16.40 -8.92 9.44
C CYS A 24 -16.33 -10.37 8.95
N ALA A 25 -16.11 -11.31 9.88
CA ALA A 25 -15.97 -12.74 9.55
C ALA A 25 -17.14 -13.27 8.70
N GLY A 26 -18.39 -12.96 9.07
CA GLY A 26 -19.56 -13.39 8.29
C GLY A 26 -19.62 -12.83 6.86
N ALA A 27 -19.05 -11.64 6.60
CA ALA A 27 -18.94 -11.14 5.22
C ALA A 27 -17.86 -11.91 4.44
N ILE A 28 -16.75 -12.27 5.08
CA ILE A 28 -15.69 -13.10 4.48
C ILE A 28 -16.26 -14.49 4.14
N GLU A 29 -16.99 -15.12 5.07
CA GLU A 29 -17.61 -16.44 4.88
C GLU A 29 -18.59 -16.44 3.71
N ARG A 30 -19.43 -15.40 3.57
CA ARG A 30 -20.33 -15.28 2.41
C ARG A 30 -19.60 -15.21 1.07
N VAL A 31 -18.43 -14.57 1.02
CA VAL A 31 -17.68 -14.40 -0.23
C VAL A 31 -16.84 -15.63 -0.56
N ARG A 32 -16.16 -16.20 0.45
CA ARG A 32 -15.24 -17.34 0.33
C ARG A 32 -15.94 -18.69 0.34
N GLY A 33 -17.10 -18.79 0.99
CA GLY A 33 -17.78 -20.07 1.21
C GLY A 33 -17.06 -21.00 2.20
N THR A 34 -16.03 -20.52 2.89
CA THR A 34 -15.27 -21.24 3.91
C THR A 34 -15.37 -20.53 5.26
N PRO A 35 -15.21 -21.25 6.40
CA PRO A 35 -15.14 -20.62 7.71
C PRO A 35 -14.09 -19.50 7.74
N ALA A 36 -14.41 -18.38 8.39
CA ALA A 36 -13.51 -17.24 8.50
C ALA A 36 -13.36 -16.80 9.95
N ARG A 37 -12.24 -16.13 10.23
CA ARG A 37 -12.00 -15.48 11.53
C ARG A 37 -12.07 -13.97 11.36
N ALA A 38 -12.30 -13.24 12.45
CA ALA A 38 -12.26 -11.78 12.41
C ALA A 38 -10.79 -11.32 12.14
N PRO A 39 -10.52 -10.51 11.11
CA PRO A 39 -9.20 -9.95 10.88
C PRO A 39 -8.75 -9.02 12.01
N ILE A 40 -7.44 -8.82 12.14
CA ILE A 40 -6.86 -7.87 13.09
C ILE A 40 -6.38 -6.63 12.34
N ARG A 41 -6.75 -5.45 12.84
CA ARG A 41 -6.22 -4.17 12.40
C ARG A 41 -5.65 -3.43 13.61
N VAL A 42 -4.39 -3.02 13.54
CA VAL A 42 -3.71 -2.19 14.55
C VAL A 42 -3.29 -0.89 13.90
N TYR A 43 -3.67 0.22 14.52
CA TYR A 43 -3.27 1.55 14.06
C TYR A 43 -2.74 2.34 15.25
N VAL A 44 -1.51 2.83 15.13
CA VAL A 44 -0.90 3.72 16.12
C VAL A 44 -0.81 5.11 15.52
N GLY A 45 -1.60 6.03 16.07
CA GLY A 45 -1.66 7.41 15.65
C GLY A 45 -0.39 8.19 16.01
N LEU A 46 -0.17 9.30 15.30
CA LEU A 46 1.01 10.14 15.49
C LEU A 46 1.14 10.64 16.94
N HIS A 47 0.01 10.97 17.56
CA HIS A 47 -0.08 11.53 18.92
C HIS A 47 -0.19 10.47 20.03
N SER A 48 -0.15 9.17 19.68
CA SER A 48 -0.23 8.09 20.67
C SER A 48 1.03 7.99 21.55
N ALA A 49 2.19 8.41 21.03
CA ALA A 49 3.44 8.52 21.79
C ALA A 49 4.41 9.50 21.09
N PRO A 50 5.34 10.15 21.81
CA PRO A 50 6.18 11.20 21.24
C PRO A 50 7.25 10.66 20.28
N THR A 51 7.84 9.49 20.56
CA THR A 51 8.93 8.94 19.74
C THR A 51 8.49 7.80 18.81
N ILE A 52 9.25 7.57 17.74
CA ILE A 52 9.04 6.42 16.84
C ILE A 52 9.13 5.11 17.62
N ALA A 53 10.14 4.97 18.48
CA ALA A 53 10.36 3.76 19.27
C ALA A 53 9.18 3.43 20.19
N GLU A 54 8.58 4.44 20.85
CA GLU A 54 7.41 4.23 21.69
C GLU A 54 6.16 3.90 20.87
N ARG A 55 5.97 4.52 19.71
CA ARG A 55 4.85 4.17 18.80
C ARG A 55 4.98 2.75 18.25
N VAL A 56 6.18 2.31 17.88
CA VAL A 56 6.45 0.92 17.47
C VAL A 56 6.20 -0.05 18.62
N ARG A 57 6.65 0.28 19.84
CA ARG A 57 6.38 -0.55 21.03
C ARG A 57 4.88 -0.67 21.33
N ALA A 58 4.13 0.42 21.19
CA ALA A 58 2.68 0.41 21.32
C ALA A 58 2.03 -0.50 20.25
N ALA A 59 2.50 -0.45 19.01
CA ALA A 59 2.02 -1.32 17.94
C ALA A 59 2.27 -2.81 18.25
N LEU A 60 3.48 -3.17 18.68
CA LEU A 60 3.82 -4.55 19.06
C LEU A 60 3.00 -5.04 20.26
N SER A 61 2.80 -4.18 21.26
CA SER A 61 1.98 -4.49 22.44
C SER A 61 0.54 -4.79 22.03
N GLU A 62 -0.03 -3.98 21.16
CA GLU A 62 -1.41 -4.16 20.68
C GLU A 62 -1.55 -5.39 19.76
N LEU A 63 -0.56 -5.65 18.90
CA LEU A 63 -0.49 -6.89 18.11
C LEU A 63 -0.47 -8.12 19.01
N GLY A 64 0.33 -8.11 20.07
CA GLY A 64 0.36 -9.18 21.07
C GLY A 64 -0.98 -9.35 21.78
N ARG A 65 -1.58 -8.25 22.25
CA ARG A 65 -2.88 -8.24 22.95
C ARG A 65 -4.02 -8.82 22.10
N LEU A 66 -3.98 -8.61 20.79
CA LEU A 66 -4.99 -9.08 19.84
C LEU A 66 -4.71 -10.48 19.28
N GLY A 67 -3.60 -11.12 19.64
CA GLY A 67 -3.22 -12.44 19.11
C GLY A 67 -2.78 -12.39 17.64
N ALA A 68 -2.18 -11.28 17.19
CA ALA A 68 -1.72 -11.14 15.80
C ALA A 68 -0.61 -12.13 15.43
N PHE A 69 0.19 -12.56 16.40
CA PHE A 69 1.26 -13.55 16.18
C PHE A 69 0.76 -14.98 16.01
N GLU A 70 -0.55 -15.22 16.17
CA GLU A 70 -1.20 -16.51 15.87
C GLU A 70 -1.78 -16.54 14.45
N ARG A 71 -1.69 -15.42 13.70
CA ARG A 71 -2.17 -15.34 12.33
C ARG A 71 -1.16 -15.96 11.38
N ARG A 72 -1.61 -16.36 10.20
CA ARG A 72 -0.71 -16.80 9.12
C ARG A 72 0.18 -15.66 8.60
N ARG A 73 -0.31 -14.41 8.65
CA ARG A 73 0.41 -13.25 8.10
C ARG A 73 0.22 -11.98 8.93
N ILE A 74 1.30 -11.21 9.04
CA ILE A 74 1.27 -9.80 9.49
C ILE A 74 1.63 -8.92 8.29
N VAL A 75 0.72 -8.03 7.88
CA VAL A 75 0.94 -7.03 6.84
C VAL A 75 1.33 -5.71 7.50
N VAL A 76 2.54 -5.23 7.20
CA VAL A 76 3.04 -3.92 7.59
C VAL A 76 2.63 -2.91 6.53
N GLY A 77 1.61 -2.10 6.85
CA GLY A 77 1.15 -1.02 6.02
C GLY A 77 2.01 0.24 6.19
N SER A 78 2.57 0.75 5.10
CA SER A 78 3.21 2.08 5.09
C SER A 78 2.19 3.13 4.62
N PRO A 79 1.68 3.99 5.51
CA PRO A 79 0.62 4.93 5.15
C PRO A 79 1.17 6.11 4.32
N THR A 80 0.29 6.84 3.67
CA THR A 80 0.64 8.13 3.06
C THR A 80 0.78 9.22 4.13
N GLY A 81 1.06 10.47 3.71
CA GLY A 81 1.34 11.59 4.61
C GLY A 81 0.20 11.99 5.56
N LEU A 82 -1.02 11.49 5.31
CA LEU A 82 -2.19 11.65 6.15
C LEU A 82 -2.45 10.49 7.11
N GLY A 83 -1.61 9.46 7.11
CA GLY A 83 -1.93 8.21 7.82
C GLY A 83 -2.85 7.27 7.05
N TRP A 84 -3.23 7.63 5.81
CA TRP A 84 -4.11 6.81 4.98
C TRP A 84 -3.39 5.58 4.43
N LEU A 85 -4.05 4.41 4.50
CA LEU A 85 -3.66 3.18 3.84
C LEU A 85 -4.83 2.72 2.97
N ASN A 86 -4.57 2.28 1.74
CA ASN A 86 -5.63 1.92 0.81
C ASN A 86 -6.49 0.77 1.33
N PRO A 87 -7.76 1.03 1.67
CA PRO A 87 -8.58 0.04 2.32
C PRO A 87 -9.01 -1.08 1.36
N THR A 88 -8.97 -0.86 0.04
CA THR A 88 -9.27 -1.91 -0.94
C THR A 88 -8.23 -3.04 -0.90
N ALA A 89 -6.94 -2.72 -0.76
CA ALA A 89 -5.89 -3.74 -0.62
C ALA A 89 -6.03 -4.51 0.70
N VAL A 90 -6.31 -3.80 1.80
CA VAL A 90 -6.50 -4.41 3.12
C VAL A 90 -7.73 -5.32 3.11
N ASP A 91 -8.86 -4.84 2.61
CA ASP A 91 -10.10 -5.64 2.50
C ASP A 91 -9.89 -6.86 1.60
N ALA A 92 -9.15 -6.73 0.50
CA ALA A 92 -8.85 -7.85 -0.40
C ALA A 92 -8.05 -8.94 0.32
N GLU A 93 -6.99 -8.56 1.04
CA GLU A 93 -6.19 -9.49 1.83
C GLU A 93 -7.01 -10.16 2.93
N GLU A 94 -7.83 -9.39 3.66
CA GLU A 94 -8.71 -9.93 4.70
C GLU A 94 -9.70 -10.97 4.15
N ILE A 95 -10.24 -10.76 2.94
CA ILE A 95 -11.15 -11.71 2.32
C ILE A 95 -10.38 -12.95 1.82
N MET A 96 -9.29 -12.75 1.08
CA MET A 96 -8.52 -13.84 0.48
C MET A 96 -7.89 -14.76 1.53
N SER A 97 -7.43 -14.19 2.65
CA SER A 97 -6.85 -14.95 3.75
C SER A 97 -7.89 -15.64 4.66
N ALA A 98 -9.19 -15.58 4.33
CA ALA A 98 -10.28 -15.99 5.22
C ALA A 98 -10.22 -15.31 6.61
N GLY A 99 -9.71 -14.08 6.63
CA GLY A 99 -9.47 -13.28 7.83
C GLY A 99 -8.28 -13.72 8.67
N ASP A 100 -7.48 -14.68 8.22
CA ASP A 100 -6.25 -15.12 8.88
C ASP A 100 -5.07 -14.17 8.61
N VAL A 101 -5.27 -12.90 8.96
CA VAL A 101 -4.30 -11.83 8.76
C VAL A 101 -4.41 -10.78 9.87
N ALA A 102 -3.28 -10.18 10.21
CA ALA A 102 -3.22 -8.93 10.96
C ALA A 102 -2.56 -7.83 10.13
N THR A 103 -3.16 -6.65 10.05
CA THR A 103 -2.54 -5.48 9.40
C THR A 103 -2.17 -4.45 10.45
N VAL A 104 -0.93 -3.95 10.42
CA VAL A 104 -0.41 -2.93 11.33
C VAL A 104 0.04 -1.68 10.58
N VAL A 105 -0.36 -0.53 11.11
CA VAL A 105 0.03 0.80 10.61
C VAL A 105 0.54 1.65 11.76
N VAL A 106 1.69 2.28 11.57
CA VAL A 106 2.21 3.32 12.46
C VAL A 106 2.30 4.62 11.69
N GLN A 107 1.52 5.61 12.12
CA GLN A 107 1.45 6.90 11.46
C GLN A 107 2.72 7.71 11.74
N TYR A 108 3.25 8.37 10.69
CA TYR A 108 4.43 9.23 10.79
C TYR A 108 4.14 10.72 10.50
N ALA A 109 2.97 11.04 9.94
CA ALA A 109 2.58 12.40 9.58
C ALA A 109 1.05 12.57 9.51
N GLU A 110 0.62 13.83 9.60
CA GLU A 110 -0.76 14.31 9.42
C GLU A 110 -0.75 15.53 8.46
N GLU A 111 0.03 15.46 7.38
CA GLU A 111 0.23 16.56 6.44
C GLU A 111 -0.43 16.28 5.09
N ARG A 112 -1.29 17.20 4.64
CA ARG A 112 -1.89 17.17 3.30
C ARG A 112 -0.87 17.59 2.23
N SER A 113 -1.02 17.05 1.02
CA SER A 113 -0.38 17.55 -0.19
C SER A 113 1.15 17.38 -0.21
N TRP A 114 1.83 18.00 -1.19
CA TRP A 114 3.26 17.88 -1.47
C TRP A 114 4.19 18.13 -0.27
N ARG A 115 3.71 18.81 0.78
CA ARG A 115 4.49 19.08 2.00
C ARG A 115 4.84 17.80 2.75
N SER A 116 3.97 16.79 2.70
CA SER A 116 4.19 15.47 3.28
C SER A 116 5.46 14.79 2.76
N ARG A 117 5.95 15.13 1.57
CA ARG A 117 7.25 14.66 1.05
C ARG A 117 8.41 14.96 1.99
N ARG A 118 8.35 16.06 2.75
CA ARG A 118 9.37 16.41 3.76
C ARG A 118 9.39 15.45 4.95
N ARG A 119 8.32 14.68 5.13
CA ARG A 119 8.17 13.68 6.19
C ARG A 119 8.59 12.27 5.76
N VAL A 120 8.95 12.07 4.49
CA VAL A 120 9.46 10.76 4.00
C VAL A 120 10.62 10.22 4.85
N PRO A 121 11.61 11.02 5.31
CA PRO A 121 12.64 10.52 6.22
C PRO A 121 12.08 9.98 7.54
N VAL A 122 11.05 10.62 8.11
CA VAL A 122 10.37 10.14 9.33
C VAL A 122 9.58 8.86 9.03
N GLY A 123 8.90 8.79 7.88
CA GLY A 123 8.19 7.60 7.43
C GLY A 123 9.13 6.42 7.18
N ARG A 124 10.29 6.67 6.58
CA ARG A 124 11.38 5.71 6.41
C ARG A 124 11.81 5.14 7.76
N ASP A 125 12.15 6.01 8.71
CA ASP A 125 12.66 5.60 10.02
C ASP A 125 11.58 4.86 10.82
N THR A 126 10.32 5.27 10.70
CA THR A 126 9.16 4.60 11.29
C THR A 126 8.95 3.21 10.71
N HIS A 127 8.97 3.08 9.38
CA HIS A 127 8.77 1.81 8.70
C HIS A 127 9.92 0.83 8.97
N ARG A 128 11.17 1.33 8.95
CA ARG A 128 12.36 0.53 9.30
C ARG A 128 12.27 -0.01 10.72
N ALA A 129 12.02 0.86 11.70
CA ALA A 129 11.93 0.46 13.11
C ALA A 129 10.82 -0.57 13.35
N LEU A 130 9.70 -0.45 12.64
CA LEU A 130 8.61 -1.42 12.73
C LEU A 130 8.98 -2.77 12.11
N LEU A 131 9.63 -2.78 10.94
CA LEU A 131 10.10 -4.01 10.30
C LEU A 131 11.16 -4.72 11.13
N GLU A 132 12.15 -3.99 11.67
CA GLU A 132 13.19 -4.55 12.54
C GLU A 132 12.55 -5.21 13.78
N ALA A 133 11.65 -4.50 14.46
CA ALA A 133 11.01 -5.01 15.66
C ALA A 133 10.05 -6.19 15.41
N LEU A 134 9.42 -6.25 14.23
CA LEU A 134 8.60 -7.40 13.83
C LEU A 134 9.45 -8.59 13.40
N GLY A 135 10.51 -8.37 12.62
CA GLY A 135 11.44 -9.42 12.19
C GLY A 135 12.05 -10.18 13.38
N GLU A 136 12.40 -9.48 14.47
CA GLU A 136 12.84 -10.09 15.73
C GLU A 136 11.76 -10.95 16.42
N ARG A 137 10.47 -10.69 16.17
CA ARG A 137 9.32 -11.39 16.76
C ARG A 137 8.74 -12.48 15.88
N THR A 138 8.99 -12.42 14.57
CA THR A 138 8.47 -13.36 13.57
C THR A 138 9.54 -14.28 12.99
N GLY A 139 10.78 -14.26 13.50
CA GLY A 139 11.80 -15.23 13.12
C GLY A 139 11.46 -16.66 13.58
N GLY A 140 11.49 -17.63 12.65
CA GLY A 140 11.27 -19.07 12.90
C GLY A 140 10.14 -19.67 12.05
N ASP A 141 10.07 -21.01 11.99
CA ASP A 141 9.17 -21.74 11.08
C ASP A 141 7.68 -21.67 11.47
N ASP A 142 7.37 -21.49 12.76
CA ASP A 142 5.98 -21.45 13.29
C ASP A 142 5.42 -20.03 13.47
N ARG A 143 6.01 -19.03 12.81
CA ARG A 143 5.66 -17.61 12.97
C ARG A 143 4.87 -17.08 11.77
N PRO A 144 4.05 -16.03 11.95
CA PRO A 144 3.37 -15.37 10.84
C PRO A 144 4.37 -14.92 9.78
N GLU A 145 3.99 -15.08 8.53
CA GLU A 145 4.67 -14.47 7.39
C GLU A 145 4.62 -12.93 7.53
N LEU A 146 5.77 -12.26 7.46
CA LEU A 146 5.81 -10.80 7.44
C LEU A 146 5.68 -10.30 5.98
N ALA A 147 4.70 -9.46 5.73
CA ALA A 147 4.45 -8.88 4.42
C ALA A 147 4.40 -7.34 4.48
N VAL A 148 4.70 -6.68 3.36
CA VAL A 148 4.61 -5.21 3.24
C VAL A 148 3.53 -4.80 2.25
N PHE A 149 2.74 -3.80 2.60
CA PHE A 149 1.88 -3.10 1.66
C PHE A 149 2.14 -1.60 1.72
N ALA A 150 2.34 -0.98 0.56
CA ALA A 150 2.59 0.45 0.49
C ALA A 150 2.13 1.05 -0.85
N GLU A 151 1.53 2.23 -0.79
CA GLU A 151 1.04 2.96 -1.96
C GLU A 151 1.57 4.39 -1.98
N SER A 152 1.90 4.91 -3.16
CA SER A 152 2.23 6.32 -3.36
C SER A 152 3.37 6.82 -2.45
N LEU A 153 3.14 7.86 -1.65
CA LEU A 153 4.09 8.36 -0.66
C LEU A 153 4.47 7.29 0.38
N GLY A 154 3.54 6.43 0.76
CA GLY A 154 3.81 5.29 1.63
C GLY A 154 4.81 4.32 0.99
N ALA A 155 4.71 4.10 -0.32
CA ALA A 155 5.67 3.28 -1.07
C ALA A 155 7.06 3.92 -1.09
N TRP A 156 7.15 5.24 -1.22
CA TRP A 156 8.43 5.95 -1.10
C TRP A 156 9.04 5.78 0.30
N ALA A 157 8.27 5.99 1.36
CA ALA A 157 8.74 5.80 2.73
C ALA A 157 9.21 4.36 2.98
N ALA A 158 8.44 3.37 2.53
CA ALA A 158 8.76 1.95 2.68
C ALA A 158 10.04 1.57 1.92
N LEU A 159 10.17 1.95 0.65
CA LEU A 159 11.37 1.65 -0.14
C LEU A 159 12.61 2.39 0.36
N SER A 160 12.44 3.59 0.91
CA SER A 160 13.56 4.32 1.52
C SER A 160 14.12 3.61 2.76
N ALA A 161 13.34 2.74 3.39
CA ALA A 161 13.76 1.97 4.55
C ALA A 161 14.71 0.81 4.19
N LEU A 162 14.78 0.46 2.89
CA LEU A 162 15.57 -0.65 2.37
C LEU A 162 16.83 -0.12 1.65
N GLY A 163 17.98 -0.73 1.92
CA GLY A 163 19.25 -0.48 1.25
C GLY A 163 19.44 -1.28 -0.04
N GLY A 164 18.75 -2.41 -0.18
CA GLY A 164 18.83 -3.33 -1.31
C GLY A 164 17.92 -4.55 -1.13
N PRO A 165 17.96 -5.54 -2.04
CA PRO A 165 17.15 -6.76 -1.93
C PRO A 165 17.44 -7.56 -0.66
N ASP A 166 18.71 -7.65 -0.23
CA ASP A 166 19.13 -8.43 0.96
C ASP A 166 18.51 -7.91 2.28
N ASP A 167 18.09 -6.63 2.31
CA ASP A 167 17.39 -6.08 3.47
C ASP A 167 16.02 -6.74 3.68
N LEU A 168 15.35 -7.19 2.62
CA LEU A 168 14.06 -7.90 2.73
C LEU A 168 14.26 -9.22 3.48
N ASP A 169 15.30 -9.97 3.13
CA ASP A 169 15.65 -11.23 3.77
C ASP A 169 16.12 -11.00 5.22
N ARG A 170 16.98 -9.99 5.45
CA ARG A 170 17.45 -9.64 6.82
C ARG A 170 16.33 -9.22 7.75
N LEU A 171 15.32 -8.50 7.23
CA LEU A 171 14.15 -8.05 7.99
C LEU A 171 13.05 -9.12 8.07
N GLY A 172 13.24 -10.29 7.44
CA GLY A 172 12.25 -11.37 7.43
C GLY A 172 11.00 -11.07 6.59
N VAL A 173 11.05 -10.09 5.68
CA VAL A 173 9.94 -9.74 4.80
C VAL A 173 9.82 -10.80 3.71
N ALA A 174 8.83 -11.68 3.83
CA ALA A 174 8.63 -12.76 2.87
C ALA A 174 7.87 -12.31 1.62
N ARG A 175 7.01 -11.28 1.73
CA ARG A 175 6.20 -10.77 0.61
C ARG A 175 6.03 -9.25 0.65
N GLY A 176 5.77 -8.65 -0.50
CA GLY A 176 5.52 -7.22 -0.57
C GLY A 176 4.78 -6.78 -1.82
N LEU A 177 3.93 -5.76 -1.66
CA LEU A 177 3.22 -5.08 -2.73
C LEU A 177 3.43 -3.57 -2.62
N TRP A 178 4.10 -2.99 -3.62
CA TRP A 178 4.29 -1.55 -3.76
C TRP A 178 3.52 -1.03 -4.97
N VAL A 179 2.65 -0.05 -4.73
CA VAL A 179 1.71 0.45 -5.74
C VAL A 179 1.94 1.94 -6.01
N GLY A 180 1.95 2.32 -7.27
CA GLY A 180 2.09 3.72 -7.69
C GLY A 180 3.35 4.40 -7.15
N VAL A 181 4.50 3.76 -7.27
CA VAL A 181 5.77 4.32 -6.78
C VAL A 181 6.03 5.67 -7.47
N PRO A 182 6.12 6.78 -6.73
CA PRO A 182 6.28 8.10 -7.35
C PRO A 182 7.63 8.19 -8.08
N PHE A 183 7.70 9.06 -9.09
CA PHE A 183 8.92 9.22 -9.90
C PHE A 183 10.18 9.43 -9.04
N ASP A 184 10.08 10.27 -8.01
CA ASP A 184 11.19 10.61 -7.10
C ASP A 184 11.69 9.42 -6.25
N ALA A 185 10.88 8.36 -6.14
CA ALA A 185 11.24 7.14 -5.41
C ALA A 185 11.80 6.03 -6.32
N ARG A 186 11.87 6.24 -7.64
CA ARG A 186 12.34 5.22 -8.59
C ARG A 186 13.76 4.74 -8.31
N ASP A 187 14.63 5.60 -7.81
CA ASP A 187 15.99 5.19 -7.45
C ASP A 187 16.05 4.31 -6.20
N HIS A 188 15.08 4.42 -5.29
CA HIS A 188 14.92 3.49 -4.18
C HIS A 188 14.37 2.15 -4.69
N GLN A 189 13.36 2.18 -5.56
CA GLN A 189 12.85 0.97 -6.21
C GLN A 189 13.94 0.22 -6.97
N ARG A 190 14.77 0.92 -7.76
CA ARG A 190 15.88 0.31 -8.53
C ARG A 190 16.99 -0.28 -7.67
N ARG A 191 17.16 0.23 -6.45
CA ARG A 191 18.11 -0.35 -5.47
C ARG A 191 17.58 -1.66 -4.90
N VAL A 192 16.28 -1.75 -4.68
CA VAL A 192 15.62 -2.94 -4.11
C VAL A 192 15.35 -4.01 -5.17
N VAL A 193 14.92 -3.61 -6.37
CA VAL A 193 14.66 -4.51 -7.49
C VAL A 193 15.96 -4.73 -8.26
N PRO A 194 16.57 -5.93 -8.20
CA PRO A 194 17.77 -6.22 -8.95
C PRO A 194 17.46 -6.19 -10.45
N THR A 195 17.75 -5.05 -11.09
CA THR A 195 17.51 -4.83 -12.53
C THR A 195 18.67 -5.30 -13.40
N VAL A 196 19.81 -5.65 -12.79
CA VAL A 196 21.01 -6.15 -13.47
C VAL A 196 21.58 -7.31 -12.67
N PRO A 197 21.22 -8.56 -13.03
CA PRO A 197 22.26 -9.54 -13.35
C PRO A 197 21.96 -10.27 -14.68
N ALA A 198 22.92 -11.07 -15.16
CA ALA A 198 22.72 -12.02 -16.26
C ALA A 198 21.56 -13.02 -16.02
N GLN A 199 21.03 -13.07 -14.79
CA GLN A 199 19.83 -13.82 -14.40
C GLN A 199 18.99 -12.96 -13.41
N PRO A 200 17.78 -12.52 -13.78
CA PRO A 200 16.91 -11.76 -12.88
C PRO A 200 16.41 -12.62 -11.71
N ASP A 201 16.37 -12.06 -10.49
CA ASP A 201 15.81 -12.73 -9.32
C ASP A 201 14.29 -12.93 -9.53
N PRO A 202 13.80 -14.19 -9.60
CA PRO A 202 12.40 -14.47 -9.90
C PRO A 202 11.45 -14.04 -8.77
N ARG A 203 11.95 -13.66 -7.59
CA ARG A 203 11.13 -13.13 -6.50
C ARG A 203 10.51 -11.77 -6.83
N PHE A 204 11.13 -10.99 -7.71
CA PHE A 204 10.74 -9.60 -8.00
C PHE A 204 9.95 -9.50 -9.31
N GLY A 205 8.90 -8.68 -9.35
CA GLY A 205 8.17 -8.37 -10.59
C GLY A 205 7.70 -6.92 -10.62
N VAL A 206 7.84 -6.26 -11.77
CA VAL A 206 7.38 -4.88 -12.00
C VAL A 206 6.38 -4.88 -13.15
N PHE A 207 5.16 -4.47 -12.87
CA PHE A 207 4.02 -4.56 -13.77
C PHE A 207 3.37 -3.18 -13.95
N ALA A 208 2.87 -2.93 -15.15
CA ALA A 208 2.11 -1.73 -15.47
C ALA A 208 0.59 -1.91 -15.31
N SER A 209 0.11 -3.13 -15.12
CA SER A 209 -1.30 -3.44 -14.92
C SER A 209 -1.50 -4.81 -14.27
N ALA A 210 -2.70 -5.05 -13.73
CA ALA A 210 -3.14 -6.38 -13.30
C ALA A 210 -3.14 -7.38 -14.47
N ALA A 211 -3.49 -6.93 -15.68
CA ALA A 211 -3.49 -7.78 -16.86
C ALA A 211 -2.08 -8.30 -17.23
N GLU A 212 -1.04 -7.47 -17.10
CA GLU A 212 0.35 -7.92 -17.28
C GLU A 212 0.72 -8.97 -16.21
N LEU A 213 0.27 -8.77 -14.98
CA LEU A 213 0.52 -9.67 -13.87
C LEU A 213 -0.24 -11.00 -14.01
N ASP A 214 -1.47 -11.01 -14.51
CA ASP A 214 -2.25 -12.23 -14.79
C ASP A 214 -1.70 -13.02 -15.99
N ALA A 215 -1.10 -12.33 -16.97
CA ALA A 215 -0.47 -12.94 -18.13
C ALA A 215 0.83 -13.69 -17.79
N GLU A 216 1.40 -13.49 -16.61
CA GLU A 216 2.60 -14.20 -16.16
C GLU A 216 2.35 -15.72 -16.07
N PRO A 217 3.29 -16.55 -16.54
CA PRO A 217 3.18 -18.01 -16.42
C PRO A 217 2.95 -18.44 -14.96
N PRO A 218 2.14 -19.47 -14.68
CA PRO A 218 1.83 -19.89 -13.30
C PRO A 218 3.07 -20.18 -12.43
N GLY A 219 4.13 -20.75 -13.01
CA GLY A 219 5.38 -20.98 -12.29
C GLY A 219 6.08 -19.67 -11.89
N ARG A 220 6.00 -18.66 -12.76
CA ARG A 220 6.56 -17.33 -12.53
C ARG A 220 5.77 -16.54 -11.50
N ARG A 221 4.43 -16.63 -11.53
CA ARG A 221 3.54 -16.03 -10.51
C ARG A 221 3.79 -16.63 -9.12
N ARG A 222 3.92 -17.95 -9.01
CA ARG A 222 4.26 -18.62 -7.74
C ARG A 222 5.62 -18.23 -7.17
N ALA A 223 6.57 -17.89 -8.04
CA ALA A 223 7.90 -17.43 -7.62
C ALA A 223 7.89 -15.97 -7.13
N LEU A 224 6.90 -15.16 -7.53
CA LEU A 224 6.79 -13.78 -7.05
C LEU A 224 6.61 -13.74 -5.53
N ARG A 225 7.35 -12.80 -4.94
CA ARG A 225 7.31 -12.43 -3.53
C ARG A 225 7.21 -10.91 -3.40
N PHE A 226 7.88 -10.16 -4.27
CA PHE A 226 7.93 -8.71 -4.24
C PHE A 226 7.41 -8.12 -5.54
N THR A 227 6.19 -7.58 -5.49
CA THR A 227 5.46 -7.09 -6.65
C THR A 227 5.37 -5.57 -6.63
N PHE A 228 5.68 -4.95 -7.76
CA PHE A 228 5.54 -3.52 -7.98
C PHE A 228 4.49 -3.31 -9.06
N LEU A 229 3.41 -2.60 -8.74
CA LEU A 229 2.38 -2.22 -9.69
C LEU A 229 2.44 -0.72 -9.90
N THR A 230 2.83 -0.26 -11.09
CA THR A 230 2.93 1.16 -11.39
C THR A 230 2.53 1.41 -12.83
N ARG A 231 1.36 2.04 -13.01
CA ARG A 231 0.79 2.21 -14.35
C ARG A 231 1.60 3.21 -15.18
N ARG A 232 1.59 3.00 -16.50
CA ARG A 232 2.28 3.89 -17.45
C ARG A 232 1.58 5.25 -17.60
N ASP A 233 0.27 5.31 -17.35
CA ASP A 233 -0.55 6.52 -17.39
C ASP A 233 -0.64 7.25 -16.03
N ASP A 234 0.06 6.77 -14.99
CA ASP A 234 0.09 7.39 -13.68
C ASP A 234 0.98 8.66 -13.69
N PRO A 235 0.40 9.88 -13.58
CA PRO A 235 1.17 11.10 -13.58
C PRO A 235 2.03 11.26 -12.32
N VAL A 236 1.70 10.63 -11.19
CA VAL A 236 2.53 10.65 -9.97
C VAL A 236 3.80 9.84 -10.19
N ALA A 237 3.68 8.71 -10.89
CA ALA A 237 4.82 7.84 -11.20
C ALA A 237 5.68 8.35 -12.37
N THR A 238 5.14 9.22 -13.22
CA THR A 238 5.80 9.68 -14.46
C THR A 238 6.25 11.14 -14.43
N PHE A 239 5.74 11.97 -13.51
CA PHE A 239 6.10 13.38 -13.43
C PHE A 239 7.55 13.59 -12.95
N GLU A 240 8.40 14.10 -13.85
CA GLU A 240 9.84 14.30 -13.64
C GLU A 240 10.19 15.60 -12.87
N GLY A 241 9.24 16.14 -12.10
CA GLY A 241 9.44 17.35 -11.30
C GLY A 241 9.82 18.58 -12.15
N ALA A 242 10.83 19.34 -11.70
CA ALA A 242 11.28 20.56 -12.37
C ALA A 242 11.80 20.34 -13.80
N ARG A 243 12.11 19.08 -14.18
CA ARG A 243 12.59 18.74 -15.52
C ARG A 243 11.63 19.14 -16.63
N VAL A 244 10.32 19.14 -16.37
CA VAL A 244 9.31 19.60 -17.33
C VAL A 244 9.53 21.06 -17.79
N LEU A 245 10.25 21.86 -17.00
CA LEU A 245 10.57 23.27 -17.31
C LEU A 245 11.74 23.43 -18.28
N TYR A 246 12.61 22.41 -18.42
CA TYR A 246 13.82 22.49 -19.24
C TYR A 246 14.00 21.29 -20.19
N ALA A 247 13.10 20.31 -20.18
CA ALA A 247 13.00 19.25 -21.18
C ALA A 247 11.53 18.80 -21.37
N PRO A 248 11.15 18.33 -22.57
CA PRO A 248 9.84 17.73 -22.78
C PRO A 248 9.67 16.49 -21.88
N PRO A 249 8.51 16.33 -21.22
CA PRO A 249 8.27 15.18 -20.35
C PRO A 249 8.22 13.90 -21.19
N ARG A 250 8.78 12.80 -20.68
CA ARG A 250 8.88 11.55 -21.44
C ARG A 250 7.53 10.92 -21.78
N ASN A 251 6.50 11.22 -21.00
CA ASN A 251 5.12 10.78 -21.20
C ASN A 251 4.29 11.77 -22.05
N ARG A 252 4.92 12.74 -22.74
CA ARG A 252 4.23 13.68 -23.62
C ARG A 252 3.47 12.95 -24.72
N ARG A 253 2.22 13.37 -24.99
CA ARG A 253 1.42 12.82 -26.07
C ARG A 253 2.04 13.15 -27.43
N ALA A 254 1.98 12.22 -28.36
CA ALA A 254 2.47 12.44 -29.72
C ALA A 254 1.78 13.66 -30.35
N GLY A 255 2.56 14.52 -31.01
CA GLY A 255 2.06 15.73 -31.67
C GLY A 255 1.78 16.93 -30.75
N GLU A 256 1.90 16.80 -29.43
CA GLU A 256 1.61 17.90 -28.51
C GLU A 256 2.82 18.84 -28.34
N PRO A 257 2.74 20.16 -28.61
CA PRO A 257 3.89 21.06 -28.46
C PRO A 257 4.37 21.13 -27.00
N TRP A 258 5.70 21.16 -26.80
CA TRP A 258 6.26 21.35 -25.47
C TRP A 258 6.41 22.85 -25.18
N LEU A 259 5.47 23.36 -24.39
CA LEU A 259 5.54 24.69 -23.78
C LEU A 259 5.84 24.51 -22.29
N PRO A 260 7.04 24.88 -21.78
CA PRO A 260 7.50 24.49 -20.45
C PRO A 260 6.52 24.80 -19.30
N LEU A 261 6.08 26.06 -19.19
CA LEU A 261 5.17 26.49 -18.14
C LEU A 261 3.78 25.84 -18.26
N VAL A 262 3.28 25.70 -19.49
CA VAL A 262 1.98 25.04 -19.76
C VAL A 262 2.04 23.56 -19.42
N SER A 263 3.15 22.90 -19.78
CA SER A 263 3.40 21.48 -19.50
C SER A 263 3.53 21.23 -17.99
N ALA A 264 4.16 22.14 -17.24
CA ALA A 264 4.24 22.08 -15.79
C ALA A 264 2.86 22.21 -15.13
N LEU A 265 2.08 23.23 -15.48
CA LEU A 265 0.73 23.44 -14.95
C LEU A 265 -0.21 22.27 -15.27
N ARG A 266 -0.11 21.73 -16.48
CA ARG A 266 -0.87 20.54 -16.88
C ARG A 266 -0.47 19.31 -16.06
N SER A 267 0.83 19.05 -15.90
CA SER A 267 1.29 17.89 -15.12
C SER A 267 0.81 17.96 -13.67
N LEU A 268 0.80 19.15 -13.06
CA LEU A 268 0.24 19.37 -11.73
C LEU A 268 -1.28 19.10 -11.69
N ARG A 269 -2.02 19.57 -12.70
CA ARG A 269 -3.46 19.29 -12.84
C ARG A 269 -3.73 17.79 -12.98
N ASP A 270 -2.91 17.09 -13.75
CA ASP A 270 -3.03 15.65 -13.98
C ASP A 270 -2.73 14.88 -12.70
N ILE A 271 -1.72 15.27 -11.90
CA ILE A 271 -1.47 14.71 -10.57
C ILE A 271 -2.68 14.92 -9.66
N VAL A 272 -3.20 16.15 -9.54
CA VAL A 272 -4.35 16.45 -8.67
C VAL A 272 -5.55 15.58 -9.03
N ARG A 273 -5.89 15.50 -10.32
CA ARG A 273 -6.98 14.65 -10.81
C ARG A 273 -6.72 13.17 -10.57
N ALA A 274 -5.50 12.72 -10.82
CA ALA A 274 -5.14 11.33 -10.65
C ALA A 274 -5.20 10.90 -9.19
N THR A 275 -5.08 11.81 -8.23
CA THR A 275 -5.20 11.53 -6.78
C THR A 275 -6.58 11.84 -6.20
N ASP A 276 -7.48 12.39 -7.01
CA ASP A 276 -8.86 12.77 -6.64
C ASP A 276 -9.83 11.74 -7.20
N PHE A 277 -10.07 10.69 -6.42
CA PHE A 277 -10.84 9.55 -6.89
C PHE A 277 -12.34 9.75 -6.67
N ALA A 278 -13.14 9.37 -7.66
CA ALA A 278 -14.58 9.30 -7.51
C ALA A 278 -14.94 8.25 -6.43
N PRO A 279 -15.57 8.65 -5.31
CA PRO A 279 -16.02 7.71 -4.31
C PRO A 279 -17.04 6.72 -4.91
N GLY A 280 -17.05 5.47 -4.42
CA GLY A 280 -18.04 4.46 -4.81
C GLY A 280 -17.80 3.77 -6.16
N HIS A 281 -16.65 4.03 -6.78
CA HIS A 281 -16.17 3.36 -7.99
C HIS A 281 -14.78 2.80 -7.73
N LEU A 282 -14.49 1.60 -8.24
CA LEU A 282 -13.13 1.09 -8.31
C LEU A 282 -12.53 1.48 -9.66
N GLY A 283 -11.62 2.44 -9.66
CA GLY A 283 -10.92 2.90 -10.86
C GLY A 283 -9.61 2.15 -11.08
N ALA A 284 -9.16 2.16 -12.34
CA ALA A 284 -7.84 1.68 -12.76
C ALA A 284 -7.26 2.69 -13.77
N THR A 285 -7.22 3.96 -13.38
CA THR A 285 -6.80 5.08 -14.24
C THR A 285 -5.94 6.06 -13.47
N GLY A 286 -4.85 6.53 -14.10
CA GLY A 286 -3.93 7.44 -13.43
C GLY A 286 -3.33 6.81 -12.16
N HIS A 287 -3.56 7.44 -11.02
CA HIS A 287 -3.08 6.98 -9.71
C HIS A 287 -4.14 6.20 -8.92
N ASP A 288 -5.28 5.84 -9.55
CA ASP A 288 -6.29 4.98 -8.93
C ASP A 288 -5.98 3.53 -9.28
N TYR A 289 -5.59 2.76 -8.27
CA TYR A 289 -5.26 1.36 -8.42
C TYR A 289 -6.36 0.42 -7.90
N ARG A 290 -7.45 0.96 -7.33
CA ARG A 290 -8.44 0.16 -6.58
C ARG A 290 -9.09 -0.95 -7.41
N GLY A 291 -9.24 -0.77 -8.72
CA GLY A 291 -9.74 -1.78 -9.65
C GLY A 291 -8.75 -2.90 -9.98
N GLU A 292 -7.46 -2.73 -9.68
CA GLU A 292 -6.39 -3.71 -9.96
C GLU A 292 -5.85 -4.34 -8.67
N LEU A 293 -6.20 -3.78 -7.50
CA LEU A 293 -5.64 -4.19 -6.22
C LEU A 293 -6.00 -5.62 -5.81
N ALA A 294 -7.19 -6.13 -6.15
CA ALA A 294 -7.56 -7.50 -5.83
C ALA A 294 -6.62 -8.50 -6.53
N ALA A 295 -6.44 -8.37 -7.84
CA ALA A 295 -5.52 -9.20 -8.61
C ALA A 295 -4.05 -9.03 -8.16
N ALA A 296 -3.64 -7.80 -7.86
CA ALA A 296 -2.29 -7.52 -7.36
C ALA A 296 -2.03 -8.17 -5.99
N VAL A 297 -2.98 -8.08 -5.05
CA VAL A 297 -2.94 -8.73 -3.74
C VAL A 297 -2.90 -10.24 -3.90
N ARG A 298 -3.76 -10.82 -4.76
CA ARG A 298 -3.80 -12.26 -5.03
C ARG A 298 -2.41 -12.80 -5.36
N THR A 299 -1.70 -12.14 -6.28
CA THR A 299 -0.38 -12.60 -6.72
C THR A 299 0.73 -12.23 -5.75
N ALA A 300 0.78 -10.98 -5.28
CA ALA A 300 1.85 -10.53 -4.39
C ALA A 300 1.84 -11.30 -3.06
N PHE A 301 0.66 -11.56 -2.51
CA PHE A 301 0.44 -12.25 -1.25
C PHE A 301 0.18 -13.76 -1.40
N GLY A 302 0.28 -14.30 -2.63
CA GLY A 302 0.37 -15.74 -2.87
C GLY A 302 -0.94 -16.52 -2.67
N HIS A 303 -2.09 -15.88 -2.91
CA HIS A 303 -3.43 -16.47 -2.85
C HIS A 303 -3.80 -17.14 -4.18
N GLU A 304 -2.94 -18.05 -4.65
CA GLU A 304 -3.15 -18.79 -5.91
C GLU A 304 -4.31 -19.81 -5.81
N ASP A 305 -4.80 -20.08 -4.59
CA ASP A 305 -6.02 -20.86 -4.34
C ASP A 305 -7.29 -20.11 -4.77
N VAL A 306 -7.22 -18.79 -4.92
CA VAL A 306 -8.34 -17.95 -5.35
C VAL A 306 -8.47 -17.99 -6.88
N GLY A 307 -9.41 -18.80 -7.36
CA GLY A 307 -9.73 -18.92 -8.79
C GLY A 307 -10.35 -17.64 -9.38
N ALA A 308 -10.43 -17.57 -10.71
CA ALA A 308 -10.94 -16.39 -11.42
C ALA A 308 -12.40 -16.03 -11.06
N GLU A 309 -13.28 -17.02 -10.93
CA GLU A 309 -14.67 -16.81 -10.55
C GLU A 309 -14.79 -16.23 -9.13
N GLU A 310 -13.96 -16.75 -8.23
CA GLU A 310 -13.93 -16.29 -6.84
C GLU A 310 -13.33 -14.89 -6.72
N LEU A 311 -12.26 -14.60 -7.48
CA LEU A 311 -11.71 -13.24 -7.58
C LEU A 311 -12.80 -12.25 -8.01
N GLY A 312 -13.65 -12.59 -8.99
CA GLY A 312 -14.77 -11.74 -9.41
C GLY A 312 -15.82 -11.48 -8.30
N ARG A 313 -16.08 -12.47 -7.42
CA ARG A 313 -16.91 -12.27 -6.23
C ARG A 313 -16.25 -11.33 -5.22
N ILE A 314 -14.95 -11.48 -5.00
CA ILE A 314 -14.16 -10.62 -4.12
C ILE A 314 -14.20 -9.18 -4.64
N GLU A 315 -13.93 -8.96 -5.92
CA GLU A 315 -13.99 -7.63 -6.57
C GLU A 315 -15.38 -6.98 -6.43
N SER A 316 -16.44 -7.79 -6.55
CA SER A 316 -17.81 -7.32 -6.35
C SER A 316 -18.08 -6.87 -4.91
N GLU A 317 -17.62 -7.62 -3.90
CA GLU A 317 -17.73 -7.21 -2.50
C GLU A 317 -16.87 -5.96 -2.22
N LEU A 318 -15.66 -5.87 -2.77
CA LEU A 318 -14.80 -4.69 -2.63
C LEU A 318 -15.47 -3.43 -3.19
N LEU A 319 -16.12 -3.54 -4.34
CA LEU A 319 -16.86 -2.43 -4.95
C LEU A 319 -18.02 -1.98 -4.05
N GLU A 320 -18.77 -2.92 -3.49
CA GLU A 320 -19.88 -2.61 -2.61
C GLU A 320 -19.41 -1.98 -1.28
N ARG A 321 -18.30 -2.45 -0.73
CA ARG A 321 -17.65 -1.81 0.43
C ARG A 321 -17.23 -0.39 0.12
N GLU A 322 -16.68 -0.14 -1.07
CA GLU A 322 -16.28 1.19 -1.49
C GLU A 322 -17.48 2.13 -1.65
N ARG A 323 -18.61 1.64 -2.17
CA ARG A 323 -19.88 2.38 -2.21
C ARG A 323 -20.39 2.73 -0.82
N ARG A 324 -20.33 1.79 0.12
CA ARG A 324 -20.70 2.05 1.53
C ARG A 324 -19.79 3.10 2.17
N ARG A 325 -18.47 3.04 1.93
CA ARG A 325 -17.51 4.05 2.40
C ARG A 325 -17.86 5.43 1.84
N ALA A 326 -18.12 5.52 0.54
CA ALA A 326 -18.50 6.75 -0.14
C ALA A 326 -19.78 7.38 0.41
N ALA A 327 -20.78 6.57 0.75
CA ALA A 327 -22.04 7.04 1.32
C ALA A 327 -21.86 7.70 2.70
N HIS A 328 -20.91 7.23 3.51
CA HIS A 328 -20.62 7.78 4.83
C HIS A 328 -19.57 8.90 4.79
N HIS A 329 -18.71 8.92 3.76
CA HIS A 329 -17.58 9.83 3.62
C HIS A 329 -17.39 10.25 2.16
N PRO A 330 -18.06 11.33 1.70
CA PRO A 330 -18.13 11.69 0.28
C PRO A 330 -16.85 12.26 -0.34
N ARG A 331 -15.69 12.17 0.33
CA ARG A 331 -14.38 12.57 -0.22
C ARG A 331 -13.29 11.56 0.16
N GLY A 332 -12.78 10.84 -0.84
CA GLY A 332 -11.51 10.10 -0.75
C GLY A 332 -10.40 10.97 -1.31
N SER A 333 -9.28 11.10 -0.61
CA SER A 333 -8.07 11.78 -1.10
C SER A 333 -6.87 10.98 -0.65
N ALA A 334 -6.09 10.46 -1.60
CA ALA A 334 -4.80 9.81 -1.30
C ALA A 334 -3.66 10.82 -1.04
N ALA A 335 -3.91 12.11 -1.25
CA ALA A 335 -2.95 13.22 -1.12
C ALA A 335 -2.84 13.82 0.28
#